data_AF-A0A1F2YH36-F1
#
_entry.id   AF-A0A1F2YH36-F1
#
_cell.length_a   1.000
_cell.length_b   1.000
_cell.length_c   1.000
_cell.angle_alpha   90.00
_cell.angle_beta   90.00
_cell.angle_gamma   90.00
#
_symmetry.space_group_name_H-M   'P 1'
#
loop_
_entity.id
_entity.type
_entity.pdbx_description
1 polymer ?
#
loop_
_entity_poly.entity_id
_entity_poly.type
_entity_poly.pdbx_seq_one_letter_code
_entity_poly.pdbx_strand_id
1 'polypeptide(L)'
;MLEKEILEYLKRVGFKPEEVMTANSVCSDDVNAMQFSISDTGLLGPFYLGGLDGFPFTGLTGIQAFAHHMPEEGALLIYFGPHIGITEKGGIGKIRRTGQDHDSDCCGAAQAALKKLNNKPQPPTLLDYQQDNIVTLFQMHKQRIETAIDPIQEATEVMYDSIAERIHLLIDHSKDTFKGKHAILIGSVFINVDEGSEACV
;
A
#
# COMPACT_ATOMS: atom_id res chain seq x y z
N MET A 1 8.74 6.02 -15.02
CA MET A 1 8.28 7.43 -14.99
C MET A 1 8.33 7.97 -13.57
N LEU A 2 7.67 7.31 -12.62
CA LEU A 2 7.67 7.66 -11.19
C LEU A 2 9.06 7.73 -10.54
N GLU A 3 9.95 6.77 -10.79
CA GLU A 3 11.32 6.76 -10.24
C GLU A 3 12.09 8.04 -10.56
N LYS A 4 11.96 8.55 -11.79
CA LYS A 4 12.61 9.79 -12.22
C LYS A 4 12.07 10.99 -11.44
N GLU A 5 10.75 11.07 -11.25
CA GLU A 5 10.12 12.14 -10.48
C GLU A 5 10.53 12.12 -9.02
N ILE A 6 10.66 10.92 -8.42
CA ILE A 6 11.18 10.75 -7.07
C ILE A 6 12.62 11.24 -6.98
N LEU A 7 13.49 10.83 -7.91
CA LEU A 7 14.89 11.27 -7.93
C LEU A 7 15.04 12.80 -8.13
N GLU A 8 14.21 13.40 -9.00
CA GLU A 8 14.17 14.84 -9.19
C GLU A 8 13.65 15.58 -7.95
N TYR A 9 12.64 15.03 -7.27
CA TYR A 9 12.15 15.55 -6.00
C TYR A 9 13.26 15.51 -4.93
N LEU A 10 13.92 14.37 -4.75
CA LEU A 10 14.99 14.18 -3.77
C LEU A 10 16.13 15.17 -3.98
N LYS A 11 16.56 15.34 -5.25
CA LYS A 11 17.56 16.34 -5.61
C LYS A 11 17.13 17.76 -5.21
N ARG A 12 15.85 18.12 -5.42
CA ARG A 12 15.31 19.44 -5.07
C ARG A 12 15.25 19.67 -3.56
N VAL A 13 14.96 18.63 -2.78
CA VAL A 13 14.95 18.70 -1.31
C VAL A 13 16.34 18.46 -0.68
N GLY A 14 17.36 18.25 -1.50
CA GLY A 14 18.77 18.22 -1.08
C GLY A 14 19.29 16.85 -0.63
N PHE A 15 18.63 15.76 -1.00
CA PHE A 15 19.10 14.40 -0.72
C PHE A 15 19.66 13.72 -1.98
N LYS A 16 20.73 12.96 -1.79
CA LYS A 16 21.17 11.95 -2.77
C LYS A 16 20.46 10.62 -2.52
N PRO A 17 20.30 9.77 -3.54
CA PRO A 17 19.62 8.48 -3.38
C PRO A 17 20.20 7.62 -2.24
N GLU A 18 21.52 7.56 -2.13
CA GLU A 18 22.22 6.78 -1.09
C GLU A 18 22.02 7.32 0.35
N GLU A 19 21.43 8.51 0.51
CA GLU A 19 21.10 9.14 1.80
C GLU A 19 19.64 8.88 2.21
N VAL A 20 18.89 8.11 1.41
CA VAL A 20 17.45 7.87 1.60
C VAL A 20 17.18 6.38 1.77
N MET A 21 16.63 6.01 2.92
CA MET A 21 16.18 4.65 3.21
C MET A 21 14.68 4.53 2.96
N THR A 22 14.29 3.53 2.17
CA THR A 22 12.93 3.38 1.65
C THR A 22 12.16 2.28 2.35
N ALA A 23 10.84 2.44 2.42
CA ALA A 23 9.91 1.40 2.81
C ALA A 23 8.70 1.33 1.89
N ASN A 24 8.16 0.13 1.70
CA ASN A 24 6.95 -0.13 0.94
C ASN A 24 5.83 -0.63 1.85
N SER A 25 4.67 0.02 1.80
CA SER A 25 3.41 -0.48 2.37
C SER A 25 2.42 -0.75 1.22
N VAL A 26 2.62 -1.88 0.55
CA VAL A 26 1.86 -2.30 -0.63
C VAL A 26 1.34 -3.73 -0.45
N CYS A 27 0.35 -4.11 -1.27
CA CYS A 27 -0.29 -5.41 -1.13
C CYS A 27 0.66 -6.57 -1.47
N SER A 28 0.55 -7.68 -0.74
CA SER A 28 1.32 -8.91 -0.98
C SER A 28 1.02 -9.61 -2.31
N ASP A 29 0.04 -9.14 -3.07
CA ASP A 29 -0.31 -9.66 -4.40
C ASP A 29 0.89 -9.54 -5.36
N ASP A 30 1.18 -10.61 -6.11
CA ASP A 30 2.37 -10.75 -6.94
C ASP A 30 2.43 -9.74 -8.09
N VAL A 31 1.28 -9.24 -8.54
CA VAL A 31 1.19 -8.22 -9.60
C VAL A 31 1.76 -6.87 -9.18
N ASN A 32 1.92 -6.63 -7.87
CA ASN A 32 2.53 -5.40 -7.35
C ASN A 32 4.06 -5.47 -7.31
N ALA A 33 4.66 -6.66 -7.48
CA ALA A 33 6.11 -6.82 -7.51
C ALA A 33 6.76 -6.04 -8.68
N MET A 34 5.98 -5.68 -9.70
CA MET A 34 6.45 -4.99 -10.90
C MET A 34 6.44 -3.45 -10.80
N GLN A 35 5.83 -2.86 -9.77
CA GLN A 35 5.43 -1.44 -9.84
C GLN A 35 6.45 -0.43 -9.26
N PHE A 36 7.50 -0.87 -8.55
CA PHE A 36 8.56 0.04 -8.10
C PHE A 36 9.88 -0.70 -7.81
N SER A 37 10.83 -0.66 -8.75
CA SER A 37 12.15 -1.27 -8.56
C SER A 37 13.17 -0.22 -8.13
N ILE A 38 13.37 -0.08 -6.82
CA ILE A 38 14.38 0.87 -6.33
C ILE A 38 15.82 0.45 -6.60
N SER A 39 16.06 -0.80 -7.04
CA SER A 39 17.41 -1.37 -7.20
C SER A 39 18.32 -0.51 -8.08
N ASP A 40 17.75 0.17 -9.06
CA ASP A 40 18.50 0.90 -10.08
C ASP A 40 18.57 2.41 -9.79
N THR A 41 17.93 2.85 -8.70
CA THR A 41 17.83 4.27 -8.33
C THR A 41 18.92 4.73 -7.36
N GLY A 42 19.63 3.80 -6.71
CA GLY A 42 20.62 4.08 -5.67
C GLY A 42 20.03 4.33 -4.29
N LEU A 43 18.70 4.27 -4.15
CA LEU A 43 17.99 4.29 -2.87
C LEU A 43 18.32 3.05 -2.04
N LEU A 44 18.31 3.18 -0.71
CA LEU A 44 18.50 2.05 0.19
C LEU A 44 17.17 1.33 0.49
N GLY A 45 17.20 0.01 0.68
CA GLY A 45 16.04 -0.80 1.10
C GLY A 45 15.46 -1.71 -0.01
N PRO A 46 14.13 -1.94 -0.09
CA PRO A 46 13.09 -1.38 0.79
C PRO A 46 12.86 -2.23 2.05
N PHE A 47 12.44 -1.57 3.13
CA PHE A 47 11.78 -2.23 4.26
C PHE A 47 10.30 -2.48 3.92
N TYR A 48 9.75 -3.65 4.22
CA TYR A 48 8.35 -3.95 3.91
C TYR A 48 7.45 -3.72 5.12
N LEU A 49 6.62 -2.68 5.09
CA LEU A 49 5.65 -2.33 6.13
C LEU A 49 4.27 -2.95 5.87
N GLY A 50 3.96 -3.25 4.61
CA GLY A 50 2.63 -3.66 4.14
C GLY A 50 2.20 -5.08 4.51
N GLY A 51 1.26 -5.60 3.73
CA GLY A 51 0.64 -6.91 3.87
C GLY A 51 -0.60 -6.98 3.00
N LEU A 52 -1.62 -7.76 3.34
CA LEU A 52 -2.85 -7.81 2.54
C LEU A 52 -3.44 -6.41 2.33
N ASP A 53 -3.85 -6.13 1.10
CA ASP A 53 -4.44 -4.85 0.65
C ASP A 53 -3.57 -3.59 0.91
N GLY A 54 -2.28 -3.77 1.18
CA GLY A 54 -1.32 -2.67 1.38
C GLY A 54 -1.33 -2.05 2.78
N PHE A 55 -2.15 -2.56 3.68
CA PHE A 55 -2.22 -2.05 5.05
C PHE A 55 -0.91 -2.29 5.82
N PRO A 56 -0.40 -1.31 6.60
CA PRO A 56 0.91 -1.39 7.24
C PRO A 56 0.89 -2.30 8.49
N PHE A 57 0.80 -3.61 8.25
CA PHE A 57 0.60 -4.63 9.29
C PHE A 57 1.81 -4.85 10.20
N THR A 58 3.01 -4.39 9.84
CA THR A 58 4.15 -4.44 10.75
C THR A 58 3.96 -3.56 11.99
N GLY A 59 3.05 -2.59 11.93
CA GLY A 59 2.62 -1.78 13.07
C GLY A 59 3.74 -0.93 13.69
N LEU A 60 3.57 -0.62 14.98
CA LEU A 60 4.47 0.27 15.72
C LEU A 60 5.90 -0.27 15.80
N THR A 61 6.04 -1.57 16.04
CA THR A 61 7.35 -2.22 16.05
C THR A 61 8.04 -2.11 14.68
N GLY A 62 7.30 -2.30 13.59
CA GLY A 62 7.85 -2.20 12.24
C GLY A 62 8.32 -0.81 11.86
N ILE A 63 7.50 0.22 12.10
CA ILE A 63 7.88 1.61 11.78
C ILE A 63 9.10 2.06 12.62
N GLN A 64 9.21 1.62 13.87
CA GLN A 64 10.36 1.92 14.74
C GLN A 64 11.62 1.21 14.27
N ALA A 65 11.51 -0.07 13.86
CA ALA A 65 12.62 -0.80 13.27
C ALA A 65 13.11 -0.13 11.98
N PHE A 66 12.18 0.30 11.12
CA PHE A 66 12.51 1.06 9.92
C PHE A 66 13.19 2.40 10.24
N ALA A 67 12.70 3.13 11.25
CA ALA A 67 13.29 4.40 11.67
C ALA A 67 14.74 4.28 12.12
N HIS A 68 15.13 3.14 12.72
CA HIS A 68 16.51 2.86 13.09
C HIS A 68 17.45 2.64 11.90
N HIS A 69 16.93 2.37 10.70
CA HIS A 69 17.72 2.19 9.48
C HIS A 69 18.00 3.49 8.73
N MET A 70 17.52 4.63 9.26
CA MET A 70 17.73 5.93 8.64
C MET A 70 19.21 6.30 8.56
N PRO A 71 19.72 6.73 7.38
CA PRO A 71 21.07 7.22 7.24
C PRO A 71 21.31 8.47 8.11
N GLU A 72 22.55 8.65 8.56
CA GLU A 72 22.95 9.86 9.28
C GLU A 72 22.68 11.09 8.41
N GLU A 73 22.03 12.11 8.98
CA GLU A 73 21.64 13.34 8.27
C GLU A 73 20.74 13.14 7.03
N GLY A 74 20.25 11.91 6.82
CA GLY A 74 19.45 11.49 5.67
C GLY A 74 17.93 11.63 5.85
N ALA A 75 17.20 10.90 5.03
CA ALA A 75 15.74 10.84 5.07
C ALA A 75 15.19 9.41 5.00
N LEU A 76 13.95 9.26 5.47
CA LEU A 76 13.14 8.10 5.17
C LEU A 76 12.14 8.44 4.06
N LEU A 77 11.87 7.47 3.19
CA LEU A 77 10.83 7.55 2.18
C LEU A 77 9.90 6.35 2.33
N ILE A 78 8.60 6.59 2.48
CA ILE A 78 7.59 5.54 2.55
C ILE A 78 6.70 5.65 1.32
N TYR A 79 6.71 4.60 0.50
CA TYR A 79 5.79 4.44 -0.61
C TYR A 79 4.66 3.49 -0.20
N PHE A 80 3.41 3.93 -0.36
CA PHE A 80 2.27 3.17 0.15
C PHE A 80 1.03 3.32 -0.71
N GLY A 81 0.14 2.35 -0.59
CA GLY A 81 -1.14 2.39 -1.26
C GLY A 81 -1.83 1.03 -1.36
N PRO A 82 -3.16 1.02 -1.51
CA PRO A 82 -3.90 -0.16 -1.94
C PRO A 82 -3.77 -0.33 -3.46
N HIS A 83 -4.23 -1.46 -3.97
CA HIS A 83 -4.25 -1.71 -5.40
C HIS A 83 -5.63 -2.16 -5.90
N ILE A 84 -5.89 -1.93 -7.17
CA ILE A 84 -7.12 -2.33 -7.84
C ILE A 84 -6.83 -2.77 -9.28
N GLY A 85 -7.51 -3.83 -9.69
CA GLY A 85 -7.44 -4.36 -11.04
C GLY A 85 -8.44 -3.69 -11.97
N ILE A 86 -8.04 -3.45 -13.21
CA ILE A 86 -8.93 -3.06 -14.30
C ILE A 86 -8.66 -3.98 -15.49
N THR A 87 -9.68 -4.74 -15.90
CA THR A 87 -9.57 -5.60 -17.10
C THR A 87 -9.55 -4.76 -18.38
N GLU A 88 -9.08 -5.31 -19.50
CA GLU A 88 -9.11 -4.63 -20.82
C GLU A 88 -10.50 -4.14 -21.23
N LYS A 89 -11.56 -4.78 -20.70
CA LYS A 89 -12.97 -4.44 -20.97
C LYS A 89 -13.51 -3.37 -20.01
N GLY A 90 -12.67 -2.82 -19.14
CA GLY A 90 -13.05 -1.84 -18.11
C GLY A 90 -13.71 -2.46 -16.88
N GLY A 91 -13.54 -3.76 -16.63
CA GLY A 91 -14.05 -4.41 -15.43
C GLY A 91 -13.21 -4.03 -14.21
N ILE A 92 -13.82 -3.37 -13.22
CA ILE A 92 -13.14 -2.89 -12.03
C ILE A 92 -13.04 -4.00 -10.97
N GLY A 93 -11.91 -4.05 -10.27
CA GLY A 93 -11.64 -5.00 -9.18
C GLY A 93 -11.16 -6.36 -9.65
N LYS A 94 -10.76 -6.49 -10.92
CA LYS A 94 -10.31 -7.74 -11.54
C LYS A 94 -9.26 -7.51 -12.61
N ILE A 95 -8.47 -8.55 -12.86
CA ILE A 95 -7.53 -8.64 -13.98
C ILE A 95 -7.49 -10.07 -14.50
N ARG A 96 -6.98 -10.26 -15.71
CA ARG A 96 -6.58 -11.55 -16.25
C ARG A 96 -5.08 -11.76 -16.05
N ARG A 97 -4.75 -12.64 -15.12
CA ARG A 97 -3.37 -12.97 -14.74
C ARG A 97 -2.73 -13.90 -15.75
N THR A 98 -1.41 -13.81 -15.88
CA THR A 98 -0.61 -14.74 -16.69
C THR A 98 -0.91 -16.18 -16.30
N GLY A 99 -1.24 -17.01 -17.29
CA GLY A 99 -1.55 -18.43 -17.09
C GLY A 99 -2.98 -18.74 -16.61
N GLN A 100 -3.88 -17.75 -16.55
CA GLN A 100 -5.31 -17.96 -16.28
C GLN A 100 -6.16 -17.73 -17.54
N ASP A 101 -7.24 -18.48 -17.68
CA ASP A 101 -8.23 -18.36 -18.77
C ASP A 101 -9.45 -17.51 -18.41
N HIS A 102 -9.48 -16.95 -17.19
CA HIS A 102 -10.57 -16.16 -16.64
C HIS A 102 -10.04 -14.99 -15.81
N ASP A 103 -10.89 -13.97 -15.61
CA ASP A 103 -10.58 -12.81 -14.77
C ASP A 103 -10.66 -13.20 -13.29
N SER A 104 -9.66 -12.80 -12.51
CA SER A 104 -9.57 -13.03 -11.07
C SER A 104 -9.59 -11.73 -10.27
N ASP A 105 -9.97 -11.82 -9.00
CA ASP A 105 -10.12 -10.69 -8.09
C ASP A 105 -8.78 -9.96 -7.86
N CYS A 106 -8.81 -8.62 -7.87
CA CYS A 106 -7.66 -7.75 -7.69
C CYS A 106 -8.12 -6.36 -7.18
N CYS A 107 -7.91 -5.97 -5.92
CA CYS A 107 -7.32 -6.72 -4.82
C CYS A 107 -8.23 -7.87 -4.32
N GLY A 108 -7.67 -9.08 -4.21
CA GLY A 108 -8.39 -10.23 -3.66
C GLY A 108 -8.80 -10.06 -2.19
N ALA A 109 -7.97 -9.41 -1.37
CA ALA A 109 -8.25 -9.18 0.05
C ALA A 109 -9.42 -8.19 0.25
N ALA A 110 -9.46 -7.12 -0.55
CA ALA A 110 -10.56 -6.18 -0.56
C ALA A 110 -11.88 -6.86 -0.96
N GLN A 111 -11.87 -7.62 -2.07
CA GLN A 111 -13.04 -8.38 -2.53
C GLN A 111 -13.53 -9.40 -1.50
N ALA A 112 -12.61 -10.10 -0.81
CA ALA A 112 -12.94 -11.02 0.26
C ALA A 112 -13.55 -10.30 1.48
N ALA A 113 -13.04 -9.11 1.83
CA ALA A 113 -13.56 -8.32 2.92
C ALA A 113 -14.98 -7.79 2.63
N LEU A 114 -15.24 -7.32 1.42
CA LEU A 114 -16.56 -6.90 0.95
C LEU A 114 -17.60 -8.02 1.11
N LYS A 115 -17.26 -9.23 0.68
CA LYS A 115 -18.13 -10.43 0.79
C LYS A 115 -18.45 -10.79 2.25
N LYS A 116 -17.62 -10.36 3.20
CA LYS A 116 -17.77 -10.63 4.65
C LYS A 116 -18.50 -9.50 5.40
N LEU A 117 -18.81 -8.36 4.76
CA LEU A 117 -19.54 -7.26 5.42
C LEU A 117 -20.90 -7.74 5.93
N ASN A 118 -21.23 -7.41 7.17
CA ASN A 118 -22.48 -7.83 7.81
C ASN A 118 -22.85 -6.89 8.97
N ASN A 119 -23.90 -7.17 9.75
CA ASN A 119 -24.31 -6.30 10.86
C ASN A 119 -23.75 -6.75 12.24
N LYS A 120 -22.87 -7.76 12.26
CA LYS A 120 -22.31 -8.41 13.45
C LYS A 120 -20.81 -8.72 13.25
N PRO A 121 -19.93 -7.70 13.25
CA PRO A 121 -18.49 -7.91 13.12
C PRO A 121 -17.97 -8.95 14.10
N GLN A 122 -17.04 -9.77 13.63
CA GLN A 122 -16.31 -10.73 14.45
C GLN A 122 -14.93 -10.15 14.77
N PRO A 123 -14.38 -10.42 15.96
CA PRO A 123 -13.02 -10.00 16.28
C PRO A 123 -12.00 -10.74 15.39
N PRO A 124 -10.86 -10.11 15.05
CA PRO A 124 -9.82 -10.77 14.27
C PRO A 124 -9.26 -12.02 14.94
N THR A 125 -9.08 -13.07 14.15
CA THR A 125 -8.46 -14.33 14.60
C THR A 125 -6.95 -14.28 14.40
N LEU A 126 -6.19 -15.10 15.12
CA LEU A 126 -4.73 -15.20 14.90
C LEU A 126 -4.38 -15.88 13.56
N LEU A 127 -5.25 -16.76 13.06
CA LEU A 127 -4.98 -17.52 11.84
C LEU A 127 -5.14 -16.68 10.57
N ASP A 128 -6.15 -15.80 10.53
CA ASP A 128 -6.47 -14.95 9.38
C ASP A 128 -6.40 -13.45 9.74
N TYR A 129 -5.44 -13.11 10.63
CA TYR A 129 -5.38 -11.82 11.31
C TYR A 129 -5.44 -10.62 10.36
N GLN A 130 -4.66 -10.62 9.28
CA GLN A 130 -4.63 -9.49 8.36
C GLN A 130 -5.98 -9.30 7.65
N GLN A 131 -6.55 -10.39 7.12
CA GLN A 131 -7.84 -10.33 6.43
C GLN A 131 -8.98 -9.92 7.37
N ASP A 132 -9.03 -10.47 8.58
CA ASP A 132 -10.08 -10.12 9.55
C ASP A 132 -9.97 -8.66 10.02
N ASN A 133 -8.76 -8.11 10.09
CA ASN A 133 -8.56 -6.68 10.35
C ASN A 133 -9.07 -5.82 9.17
N ILE A 134 -8.86 -6.23 7.92
CA ILE A 134 -9.43 -5.53 6.75
C ILE A 134 -10.95 -5.58 6.78
N VAL A 135 -11.54 -6.74 7.12
CA VAL A 135 -13.00 -6.87 7.30
C VAL A 135 -13.50 -5.90 8.37
N THR A 136 -12.83 -5.85 9.52
CA THR A 136 -13.17 -4.92 10.61
C THR A 136 -13.08 -3.47 10.16
N LEU A 137 -12.04 -3.13 9.39
CA LEU A 137 -11.84 -1.80 8.83
C LEU A 137 -12.96 -1.42 7.87
N PHE A 138 -13.26 -2.25 6.87
CA PHE A 138 -14.38 -1.99 5.96
C PHE A 138 -15.72 -1.96 6.68
N GLN A 139 -15.89 -2.74 7.76
CA GLN A 139 -17.09 -2.71 8.57
C GLN A 139 -17.32 -1.34 9.24
N MET A 140 -16.26 -0.64 9.65
CA MET A 140 -16.36 0.73 10.17
C MET A 140 -16.82 1.73 9.12
N HIS A 141 -16.56 1.44 7.84
CA HIS A 141 -16.95 2.26 6.69
C HIS A 141 -18.09 1.63 5.87
N LYS A 142 -18.82 0.65 6.42
CA LYS A 142 -19.81 -0.16 5.70
C LYS A 142 -20.83 0.68 4.93
N GLN A 143 -21.36 1.72 5.55
CA GLN A 143 -22.35 2.59 4.91
C GLN A 143 -21.76 3.34 3.69
N ARG A 144 -20.53 3.84 3.80
CA ARG A 144 -19.82 4.53 2.70
C ARG A 144 -19.64 3.57 1.51
N ILE A 145 -19.17 2.36 1.79
CA ILE A 145 -18.91 1.32 0.78
C ILE A 145 -20.21 0.82 0.13
N GLU A 146 -21.24 0.46 0.92
CA GLU A 146 -22.48 -0.15 0.39
C GLU A 146 -23.35 0.82 -0.41
N THR A 147 -23.19 2.13 -0.21
CA THR A 147 -23.97 3.16 -0.90
C THR A 147 -23.26 3.78 -2.10
N ALA A 148 -22.00 3.39 -2.35
CA ALA A 148 -21.25 3.84 -3.50
C ALA A 148 -21.75 3.22 -4.81
N ILE A 149 -21.46 3.89 -5.92
CA ILE A 149 -21.81 3.42 -7.26
C ILE A 149 -21.06 2.11 -7.58
N ASP A 150 -19.78 2.07 -7.25
CA ASP A 150 -18.94 0.88 -7.36
C ASP A 150 -18.32 0.57 -5.98
N PRO A 151 -18.82 -0.47 -5.27
CA PRO A 151 -18.32 -0.78 -3.94
C PRO A 151 -16.87 -1.23 -3.86
N ILE A 152 -16.30 -1.84 -4.93
CA ILE A 152 -14.89 -2.26 -4.89
C ILE A 152 -13.97 -1.06 -5.11
N GLN A 153 -14.33 -0.15 -6.00
CA GLN A 153 -13.63 1.13 -6.13
C GLN A 153 -13.66 1.91 -4.81
N GLU A 154 -14.84 2.05 -4.18
CA GLU A 154 -14.96 2.77 -2.91
C GLU A 154 -14.19 2.09 -1.78
N ALA A 155 -14.15 0.76 -1.75
CA ALA A 155 -13.36 0.01 -0.78
C ALA A 155 -11.85 0.28 -0.95
N THR A 156 -11.37 0.39 -2.18
CA THR A 156 -9.98 0.80 -2.46
C THR A 156 -9.71 2.21 -1.95
N GLU A 157 -10.61 3.17 -2.15
CA GLU A 157 -10.47 4.54 -1.60
C GLU A 157 -10.47 4.54 -0.05
N VAL A 158 -11.38 3.78 0.57
CA VAL A 158 -11.39 3.60 2.04
C VAL A 158 -10.07 3.01 2.54
N MET A 159 -9.51 2.04 1.82
CA MET A 159 -8.22 1.45 2.18
C MET A 159 -7.08 2.46 2.02
N TYR A 160 -7.08 3.28 0.96
CA TYR A 160 -6.09 4.35 0.78
C TYR A 160 -6.09 5.32 1.95
N ASP A 161 -7.27 5.84 2.30
CA ASP A 161 -7.45 6.74 3.44
C ASP A 161 -6.93 6.08 4.73
N SER A 162 -7.27 4.82 4.95
CA SER A 162 -6.90 4.08 6.16
C SER A 162 -5.40 3.78 6.24
N ILE A 163 -4.74 3.51 5.12
CA ILE A 163 -3.28 3.33 5.05
C ILE A 163 -2.59 4.65 5.38
N ALA A 164 -3.02 5.75 4.75
CA ALA A 164 -2.46 7.07 4.97
C ALA A 164 -2.58 7.48 6.45
N GLU A 165 -3.78 7.38 7.01
CA GLU A 165 -4.05 7.66 8.43
C GLU A 165 -3.18 6.77 9.35
N ARG A 166 -3.06 5.47 9.04
CA ARG A 166 -2.27 4.55 9.86
C ARG A 166 -0.78 4.88 9.81
N ILE A 167 -0.23 5.21 8.64
CA ILE A 167 1.18 5.60 8.50
C ILE A 167 1.45 6.89 9.29
N HIS A 168 0.59 7.90 9.18
CA HIS A 168 0.70 9.12 9.98
C HIS A 168 0.67 8.83 11.48
N LEU A 169 -0.29 8.01 11.93
CA LEU A 169 -0.39 7.60 13.33
C LEU A 169 0.89 6.88 13.82
N LEU A 170 1.42 5.97 13.02
CA LEU A 170 2.62 5.19 13.33
C LEU A 170 3.87 6.07 13.45
N ILE A 171 4.05 7.03 12.52
CA ILE A 171 5.12 8.04 12.58
C ILE A 171 4.94 8.91 13.82
N ASP A 172 3.72 9.36 14.10
CA ASP A 172 3.45 10.23 15.24
C ASP A 172 3.78 9.56 16.58
N HIS A 173 3.50 8.27 16.72
CA HIS A 173 3.83 7.48 17.91
C HIS A 173 5.31 7.07 17.97
N SER A 174 6.10 7.40 16.96
CA SER A 174 7.50 6.99 16.85
C SER A 174 8.46 8.15 16.68
N LYS A 175 8.02 9.42 16.80
CA LYS A 175 8.82 10.62 16.52
C LYS A 175 10.21 10.60 17.17
N ASP A 176 10.30 10.16 18.42
CA ASP A 176 11.56 10.10 19.17
C ASP A 176 12.57 9.08 18.61
N THR A 177 12.11 8.16 17.77
CA THR A 177 12.94 7.16 17.08
C THR A 177 13.49 7.70 15.75
N PHE A 178 12.84 8.70 15.16
CA PHE A 178 13.24 9.30 13.88
C PHE A 178 14.35 10.34 14.13
N LYS A 179 15.61 9.94 13.92
CA LYS A 179 16.82 10.76 14.15
C LYS A 179 17.31 11.61 12.96
N GLY A 180 16.65 11.57 11.81
CA GLY A 180 17.08 12.24 10.58
C GLY A 180 16.20 13.43 10.25
N LYS A 181 16.42 14.01 9.06
CA LYS A 181 15.89 15.34 8.74
C LYS A 181 14.44 15.32 8.27
N HIS A 182 14.06 14.31 7.49
CA HIS A 182 12.76 14.25 6.83
C HIS A 182 12.19 12.84 6.78
N ALA A 183 10.87 12.75 6.90
CA ALA A 183 10.08 11.61 6.47
C ALA A 183 9.27 12.03 5.24
N ILE A 184 9.54 11.40 4.10
CA ILE A 184 8.91 11.65 2.81
C ILE A 184 7.84 10.58 2.61
N LEU A 185 6.62 10.99 2.30
CA LEU A 185 5.48 10.10 2.13
C LEU A 185 4.98 10.19 0.68
N ILE A 186 4.85 9.04 0.03
CA ILE A 186 4.31 8.92 -1.32
C ILE A 186 3.14 7.94 -1.25
N GLY A 187 1.93 8.49 -1.29
CA GLY A 187 0.69 7.71 -1.39
C GLY A 187 0.23 7.60 -2.85
N SER A 188 -0.20 6.41 -3.26
CA SER A 188 -0.79 6.15 -4.58
C SER A 188 -1.90 5.08 -4.47
N VAL A 189 -2.72 4.96 -5.51
CA VAL A 189 -3.56 3.78 -5.74
C VAL A 189 -2.98 3.05 -6.94
N PHE A 190 -2.51 1.83 -6.72
CA PHE A 190 -1.90 1.03 -7.76
C PHE A 190 -2.97 0.45 -8.69
N ILE A 191 -2.91 0.77 -9.98
CA ILE A 191 -3.84 0.26 -10.97
C ILE A 191 -3.15 -0.85 -11.75
N ASN A 192 -3.53 -2.10 -11.46
CA ASN A 192 -3.07 -3.26 -12.21
C ASN A 192 -4.00 -3.51 -13.39
N VAL A 193 -3.43 -3.89 -14.52
CA VAL A 193 -4.17 -4.18 -15.76
C VAL A 193 -3.84 -5.59 -16.24
N ASP A 194 -4.60 -6.07 -17.23
CA ASP A 194 -4.35 -7.36 -17.86
C ASP A 194 -2.94 -7.45 -18.43
N GLU A 195 -2.40 -8.67 -18.52
CA GLU A 195 -1.09 -8.94 -19.09
C GLU A 195 -0.90 -8.30 -20.48
N GLY A 196 0.24 -7.65 -20.68
CA GLY A 196 0.57 -6.96 -21.94
C GLY A 196 0.11 -5.51 -22.00
N SER A 197 -0.65 -5.04 -21.01
CA SER A 197 -0.99 -3.62 -20.84
C SER A 197 -0.06 -2.93 -19.82
N GLU A 198 0.15 -1.62 -19.97
CA GLU A 198 0.97 -0.85 -19.02
C GLU A 198 0.16 -0.53 -17.76
N ALA A 199 0.59 -1.06 -16.62
CA ALA A 199 0.06 -0.68 -15.31
C ALA A 199 0.42 0.77 -14.97
N CYS A 200 -0.42 1.44 -14.17
CA CYS A 200 -0.19 2.81 -13.73
C CYS A 200 -0.37 2.98 -12.22
N VAL A 201 0.14 4.10 -11.72
CA VAL A 201 0.20 4.52 -10.31
C VAL A 201 -0.08 6.00 -10.20
#